data_AF-A0A3E1ND63-F1
#
_entry.id   AF-A0A3E1ND63-F1
#
_cell.length_a   1.000
_cell.length_b   1.000
_cell.length_c   1.000
_cell.angle_alpha   90.00
_cell.angle_beta   90.00
_cell.angle_gamma   90.00
#
_symmetry.space_group_name_H-M   'P 1'
#
loop_
_entity.id
_entity.type
_entity.pdbx_description
1 polymer ?
#
loop_
_entity_poly.entity_id
_entity_poly.type
_entity_poly.pdbx_seq_one_letter_code
_entity_poly.pdbx_strand_id
1 'polypeptide(L)'
;MTHDPLLPVFKQWLPEWLVKLAMLLVILPGLVLFFLPMSNINAGAGHYGAEPADMQFATILFYAGYAGFYSLERRFFSFLAAKEYFILFTVLQIVTAGVCYTTKRLEVLYPLRFIQGMSFCSLVNLSLTIISVRAKTGRGREISFSVFYGLLLCTISFNNFITADIVDSFNYNKVYQLAIFAYLPGLLLLLTGMNNVRFNVKFPLYQLDWQGFVLYATVLVLTGYVLVYGREYYWLEDNRILYSVIAITVLLTVFFIRQLSMKRPYTNPSIFTYRNFNIGVLVLFLMYICRFGSNVTNTFFATVLRFDPAHISYINLLNIAGIVTGVIYSCCMLIQKKHIRLMWVPGFIALLGFHARMYFLFATQANAGSFFIPLFVQGLGVGIIMVPAIVYAVSAVPVALGPSAAGFCLTARFMGFCTSIGLINHFELTGKSAHFNTFRDNITRLNPVVKQALAKQTRRLVSEGMPPAQAAKLANRLLVNNVNGQTQLRFAMDYYELMTCFIICILVLLMLFPYLNRTVAHIRSRKLIAA
;
A
#
# COMPACT_ATOMS: atom_id res chain seq x y z
N MET A 1 3.60 25.23 37.64
CA MET A 1 3.10 25.21 36.25
C MET A 1 4.08 25.98 35.39
N THR A 2 5.13 25.33 34.90
CA THR A 2 6.10 25.95 33.99
C THR A 2 5.62 25.71 32.57
N HIS A 3 5.14 26.76 31.91
CA HIS A 3 4.90 26.75 30.48
C HIS A 3 6.26 26.61 29.79
N ASP A 4 6.66 25.39 29.43
CA ASP A 4 7.68 25.21 28.40
C ASP A 4 7.15 25.91 27.14
N PRO A 5 7.88 26.89 26.58
CA PRO A 5 7.43 27.56 25.37
C PRO A 5 7.50 26.53 24.26
N LEU A 6 6.34 25.98 23.89
CA LEU A 6 6.18 25.23 22.65
C LEU A 6 6.76 26.13 21.56
N LEU A 7 7.85 25.69 20.93
CA LEU A 7 8.45 26.32 19.76
C LEU A 7 7.29 26.77 18.86
N PRO A 8 7.12 28.08 18.57
CA PRO A 8 5.95 28.60 17.88
C PRO A 8 6.07 28.31 16.39
N VAL A 9 5.98 27.03 16.01
CA VAL A 9 6.10 26.51 14.64
C VAL A 9 5.05 27.15 13.73
N PHE A 10 3.89 27.47 14.30
CA PHE A 10 2.80 28.20 13.64
C PHE A 10 2.64 29.59 14.25
N LYS A 11 2.19 30.53 13.42
CA LYS A 11 1.84 31.88 13.86
C LYS A 11 0.71 31.85 14.88
N GLN A 12 0.75 32.75 15.86
CA GLN A 12 -0.18 32.78 16.99
C GLN A 12 -1.64 33.06 16.58
N TRP A 13 -1.86 33.73 15.44
CA TRP A 13 -3.20 33.98 14.92
C TRP A 13 -3.87 32.74 14.32
N LEU A 14 -3.12 31.65 14.08
CA LEU A 14 -3.66 30.45 13.44
C LEU A 14 -4.41 29.59 14.47
N PRO A 15 -5.73 29.36 14.31
CA PRO A 15 -6.47 28.50 15.23
C PRO A 15 -6.04 27.04 15.06
N GLU A 16 -6.18 26.23 16.11
CA GLU A 16 -5.68 24.84 16.11
C GLU A 16 -6.33 23.94 15.06
N TRP A 17 -7.61 24.17 14.72
CA TRP A 17 -8.29 23.43 13.68
C TRP A 17 -7.68 23.72 12.30
N LEU A 18 -7.26 24.97 12.04
CA LEU A 18 -6.64 25.35 10.77
C LEU A 18 -5.23 24.77 10.64
N VAL A 19 -4.49 24.63 11.75
CA VAL A 19 -3.20 23.92 11.77
C VAL A 19 -3.36 22.45 11.37
N LYS A 20 -4.37 21.76 11.94
CA LYS A 20 -4.67 20.36 11.61
C LYS A 20 -5.11 20.22 10.14
N LEU A 21 -5.95 21.14 9.66
CA LEU A 21 -6.37 21.18 8.26
C LEU A 21 -5.19 21.41 7.31
N ALA A 22 -4.30 22.36 7.63
CA ALA A 22 -3.10 22.62 6.83
C ALA A 22 -2.21 21.37 6.73
N MET A 23 -1.97 20.68 7.85
CA MET A 23 -1.21 19.42 7.85
C MET A 23 -1.89 18.33 7.02
N LEU A 24 -3.21 18.21 7.12
CA LEU A 24 -3.97 17.24 6.32
C LEU A 24 -3.89 17.56 4.83
N LEU A 25 -4.07 18.83 4.43
CA LEU A 25 -4.02 19.27 3.04
C LEU A 25 -2.64 19.10 2.40
N VAL A 26 -1.57 19.05 3.20
CA VAL A 26 -0.21 18.79 2.69
C VAL A 26 0.04 17.28 2.51
N ILE A 27 -0.51 16.43 3.38
CA ILE A 27 -0.30 14.98 3.34
C ILE A 27 -1.25 14.28 2.36
N LEU A 28 -2.51 14.70 2.32
CA LEU A 28 -3.59 14.04 1.56
C LEU A 28 -3.26 13.89 0.07
N PRO A 29 -2.77 14.92 -0.65
CA PRO A 29 -2.45 14.77 -2.08
C PRO A 29 -1.29 13.78 -2.29
N GLY A 30 -0.34 13.72 -1.36
CA GLY A 30 0.76 12.75 -1.38
C GLY A 30 0.31 11.31 -1.16
N LEU A 31 -0.69 11.11 -0.29
CA LEU A 31 -1.35 9.81 -0.13
C LEU A 31 -2.03 9.40 -1.45
N VAL A 32 -2.83 10.28 -2.05
CA VAL A 32 -3.46 9.99 -3.34
C VAL A 32 -2.40 9.64 -4.39
N LEU A 33 -1.36 10.44 -4.56
CA LEU A 33 -0.30 10.15 -5.55
C LEU A 33 0.39 8.79 -5.37
N PHE A 34 0.50 8.30 -4.13
CA PHE A 34 1.18 7.05 -3.81
C PHE A 34 0.57 5.87 -4.60
N PHE A 35 -0.74 5.63 -4.48
CA PHE A 35 -1.39 4.47 -5.11
C PHE A 35 -2.04 4.76 -6.47
N LEU A 36 -1.79 5.95 -7.04
CA LEU A 36 -2.44 6.41 -8.28
C LEU A 36 -2.25 5.46 -9.47
N PRO A 37 -1.07 4.88 -9.76
CA PRO A 37 -0.95 3.91 -10.86
C PRO A 37 -1.74 2.61 -10.63
N MET A 38 -1.99 2.25 -9.36
CA MET A 38 -2.81 1.07 -9.03
C MET A 38 -4.30 1.36 -8.90
N SER A 39 -4.72 2.64 -8.91
CA SER A 39 -6.14 2.95 -8.79
C SER A 39 -6.92 2.55 -10.04
N ASN A 40 -6.31 2.75 -11.21
CA ASN A 40 -6.78 2.22 -12.48
C ASN A 40 -5.59 1.76 -13.33
N ILE A 41 -5.15 0.52 -13.09
CA ILE A 41 -3.99 -0.10 -13.75
C ILE A 41 -4.15 -0.08 -15.27
N ASN A 42 -5.34 -0.39 -15.78
CA ASN A 42 -5.60 -0.47 -17.22
C ASN A 42 -5.53 0.90 -17.91
N ALA A 43 -6.09 1.95 -17.28
CA ALA A 43 -6.03 3.29 -17.83
C ALA A 43 -4.60 3.86 -17.78
N GLY A 44 -3.85 3.60 -16.71
CA GLY A 44 -2.44 3.96 -16.61
C GLY A 44 -1.60 3.26 -17.67
N ALA A 45 -1.72 1.94 -17.79
CA ALA A 45 -1.05 1.12 -18.79
C ALA A 45 -1.36 1.60 -20.21
N GLY A 46 -2.64 1.84 -20.53
CA GLY A 46 -3.08 2.38 -21.82
C GLY A 46 -2.52 3.77 -22.13
N HIS A 47 -2.39 4.65 -21.13
CA HIS A 47 -1.84 5.99 -21.32
C HIS A 47 -0.34 5.99 -21.66
N TYR A 48 0.43 5.15 -20.97
CA TYR A 48 1.88 5.04 -21.14
C TYR A 48 2.28 4.08 -22.28
N GLY A 49 1.34 3.31 -22.85
CA GLY A 49 1.65 2.24 -23.80
C GLY A 49 2.47 1.13 -23.13
N ALA A 50 2.17 0.86 -21.86
CA ALA A 50 2.94 0.03 -20.95
C ALA A 50 2.15 -1.20 -20.53
N GLU A 51 2.80 -2.15 -19.87
CA GLU A 51 2.12 -3.32 -19.32
C GLU A 51 1.53 -3.03 -17.93
N PRO A 52 0.51 -3.79 -17.48
CA PRO A 52 -0.01 -3.69 -16.11
C PRO A 52 1.07 -3.83 -15.02
N ALA A 53 2.10 -4.67 -15.29
CA ALA A 53 3.25 -4.84 -14.42
C ALA A 53 4.03 -3.53 -14.21
N ASP A 54 4.16 -2.70 -15.24
CA ASP A 54 4.86 -1.41 -15.17
C ASP A 54 4.16 -0.43 -14.22
N MET A 55 2.83 -0.46 -14.16
CA MET A 55 2.05 0.38 -13.25
C MET A 55 2.16 -0.09 -11.79
N GLN A 56 2.21 -1.41 -11.58
CA GLN A 56 2.51 -1.99 -10.27
C GLN A 56 3.93 -1.58 -9.83
N PHE A 57 4.91 -1.69 -10.72
CA PHE A 57 6.30 -1.32 -10.44
C PHE A 57 6.45 0.18 -10.17
N ALA A 58 5.74 1.05 -10.89
CA ALA A 58 5.71 2.49 -10.63
C ALA A 58 5.22 2.82 -9.20
N THR A 59 4.24 2.07 -8.69
CA THR A 59 3.75 2.21 -7.29
C THR A 59 4.77 1.70 -6.28
N ILE A 60 5.45 0.58 -6.61
CA ILE A 60 6.54 0.04 -5.78
C ILE A 60 7.72 1.01 -5.73
N LEU A 61 8.09 1.69 -6.81
CA LEU A 61 9.15 2.69 -6.82
C LEU A 61 8.85 3.85 -5.88
N PHE A 62 7.61 4.34 -5.86
CA PHE A 62 7.17 5.32 -4.87
C PHE A 62 7.33 4.77 -3.45
N TYR A 63 6.89 3.54 -3.19
CA TYR A 63 7.03 2.94 -1.88
C TYR A 63 8.50 2.71 -1.50
N ALA A 64 9.36 2.31 -2.43
CA ALA A 64 10.79 2.12 -2.22
C ALA A 64 11.48 3.45 -1.89
N GLY A 65 11.10 4.56 -2.53
CA GLY A 65 11.54 5.90 -2.17
C GLY A 65 11.10 6.28 -0.76
N TYR A 66 9.84 5.98 -0.40
CA TYR A 66 9.30 6.22 0.94
C TYR A 66 10.06 5.42 2.02
N ALA A 67 10.22 4.11 1.83
CA ALA A 67 10.88 3.21 2.77
C ALA A 67 12.40 3.44 2.84
N GLY A 68 13.04 3.69 1.70
CA GLY A 68 14.48 3.93 1.61
C GLY A 68 14.88 5.24 2.27
N PHE A 69 14.16 6.34 1.99
CA PHE A 69 14.52 7.66 2.49
C PHE A 69 14.21 7.87 3.97
N TYR A 70 13.32 7.04 4.55
CA TYR A 70 12.93 7.11 5.96
C TYR A 70 14.13 7.16 6.91
N SER A 71 15.15 6.36 6.63
CA SER A 71 16.35 6.29 7.48
C SER A 71 17.19 7.57 7.41
N LEU A 72 17.21 8.27 6.27
CA LEU A 72 17.96 9.52 6.09
C LEU A 72 17.20 10.76 6.56
N GLU A 73 15.87 10.72 6.47
CA GLU A 73 14.97 11.85 6.69
C GLU A 73 15.27 12.60 7.99
N ARG A 74 15.47 11.88 9.10
CA ARG A 74 15.75 12.48 10.42
C ARG A 74 16.98 13.39 10.44
N ARG A 75 18.06 13.01 9.74
CA ARG A 75 19.30 13.83 9.69
C ARG A 75 19.19 14.94 8.64
N PHE A 76 18.40 14.71 7.59
CA PHE A 76 18.09 15.74 6.59
C PHE A 76 17.24 16.86 7.20
N PHE A 77 16.30 16.52 8.09
CA PHE A 77 15.46 17.48 8.79
C PHE A 77 16.25 18.43 9.72
N SER A 78 17.32 17.96 10.36
CA SER A 78 18.19 18.84 11.18
C SER A 78 18.97 19.89 10.38
N PHE A 79 18.94 19.85 9.04
CA PHE A 79 19.60 20.85 8.20
C PHE A 79 18.72 22.07 7.89
N LEU A 80 17.42 21.86 7.60
CA LEU A 80 16.49 22.91 7.18
C LEU A 80 15.58 23.36 8.32
N ALA A 81 15.06 24.58 8.23
CA ALA A 81 13.95 24.97 9.09
C ALA A 81 12.66 24.26 8.67
N ALA A 82 11.73 24.04 9.60
CA ALA A 82 10.55 23.22 9.33
C ALA A 82 9.66 23.77 8.21
N LYS A 83 9.55 25.11 8.12
CA LYS A 83 8.81 25.79 7.05
C LYS A 83 9.47 25.56 5.69
N GLU A 84 10.78 25.81 5.60
CA GLU A 84 11.58 25.60 4.38
C GLU A 84 11.48 24.15 3.91
N TYR A 85 11.53 23.21 4.85
CA TYR A 85 11.42 21.78 4.60
C TYR A 85 10.07 21.39 3.97
N PHE A 86 8.95 21.82 4.57
CA PHE A 86 7.63 21.54 3.99
C PHE A 86 7.44 22.15 2.62
N ILE A 87 7.88 23.40 2.43
CA ILE A 87 7.75 24.09 1.14
C ILE A 87 8.58 23.37 0.08
N LEU A 88 9.84 23.03 0.37
CA LEU A 88 10.73 22.35 -0.56
C LEU A 88 10.12 21.04 -1.07
N PHE A 89 9.68 20.16 -0.16
CA PHE A 89 9.13 18.86 -0.56
C PHE A 89 7.74 18.96 -1.19
N THR A 90 6.92 19.94 -0.79
CA THR A 90 5.62 20.19 -1.45
C THR A 90 5.82 20.72 -2.86
N VAL A 91 6.74 21.65 -3.07
CA VAL A 91 7.10 22.16 -4.41
C VAL A 91 7.70 21.04 -5.26
N LEU A 92 8.56 20.19 -4.68
CA LEU A 92 9.12 19.03 -5.39
C LEU A 92 8.01 18.05 -5.83
N GLN A 93 6.99 17.82 -5.00
CA GLN A 93 5.82 17.02 -5.40
C GLN A 93 5.03 17.68 -6.54
N ILE A 94 4.81 19.00 -6.49
CA ILE A 94 4.12 19.73 -7.55
C ILE A 94 4.90 19.66 -8.88
N VAL A 95 6.21 19.89 -8.84
CA VAL A 95 7.07 19.86 -10.03
C VAL A 95 7.10 18.46 -10.63
N THR A 96 7.33 17.42 -9.82
CA THR A 96 7.36 16.02 -10.30
C THR A 96 5.99 15.57 -10.85
N ALA A 97 4.88 16.00 -10.23
CA ALA A 97 3.54 15.77 -10.77
C ALA A 97 3.31 16.52 -12.10
N GLY A 98 3.84 17.75 -12.23
CA GLY A 98 3.82 18.52 -13.48
C GLY A 98 4.58 17.83 -14.62
N VAL A 99 5.74 17.24 -14.33
CA VAL A 99 6.49 16.44 -15.32
C VAL A 99 5.73 15.15 -15.67
N CYS A 100 5.08 14.50 -14.70
CA CYS A 100 4.24 13.32 -14.97
C CYS A 100 2.98 13.65 -15.80
N TYR A 101 2.48 14.88 -15.72
CA TYR A 101 1.35 15.35 -16.53
C TYR A 101 1.70 15.47 -18.02
N THR A 102 2.93 15.88 -18.33
CA THR A 102 3.39 16.09 -19.73
C THR A 102 4.04 14.85 -20.33
N THR A 103 4.62 13.98 -19.51
CA THR A 103 5.48 12.88 -19.98
C THR A 103 4.70 11.58 -20.18
N LYS A 104 4.96 10.90 -21.31
CA LYS A 104 4.47 9.54 -21.62
C LYS A 104 5.54 8.44 -21.59
N ARG A 105 6.79 8.79 -21.25
CA ARG A 105 7.92 7.84 -21.24
C ARG A 105 8.09 7.20 -19.86
N LEU A 106 8.11 5.87 -19.80
CA LEU A 106 8.35 5.10 -18.57
C LEU A 106 9.70 5.41 -17.92
N GLU A 107 10.74 5.61 -18.74
CA GLU A 107 12.10 5.96 -18.29
C GLU A 107 12.15 7.23 -17.43
N VAL A 108 11.24 8.17 -17.68
CA VAL A 108 11.12 9.40 -16.89
C VAL A 108 10.15 9.19 -15.71
N LEU A 109 9.10 8.39 -15.90
CA LEU A 109 8.12 8.08 -14.85
C LEU A 109 8.78 7.40 -13.63
N TYR A 110 9.61 6.38 -13.85
CA TYR A 110 10.23 5.59 -12.78
C TYR A 110 11.08 6.41 -11.79
N PRO A 111 12.08 7.21 -12.22
CA PRO A 111 12.83 8.04 -11.28
C PRO A 111 11.95 9.09 -10.59
N LEU A 112 10.97 9.66 -11.30
CA LEU A 112 10.02 10.60 -10.69
C LEU A 112 9.19 9.95 -9.59
N ARG A 113 8.70 8.72 -9.78
CA ARG A 113 7.97 7.98 -8.74
C ARG A 113 8.81 7.79 -7.50
N PHE A 114 10.08 7.41 -7.67
CA PHE A 114 10.99 7.24 -6.55
C PHE A 114 11.20 8.56 -5.79
N ILE A 115 11.42 9.68 -6.49
CA ILE A 115 11.57 11.02 -5.89
C ILE A 115 10.28 11.48 -5.19
N GLN A 116 9.11 11.18 -5.76
CA GLN A 116 7.81 11.44 -5.13
C GLN A 116 7.66 10.66 -3.82
N GLY A 117 8.13 9.41 -3.79
CA GLY A 117 8.22 8.59 -2.58
C GLY A 117 9.11 9.19 -1.50
N MET A 118 10.31 9.65 -1.87
CA MET A 118 11.23 10.35 -0.95
C MET A 118 10.57 11.60 -0.37
N SER A 119 9.92 12.39 -1.23
CA SER A 119 9.24 13.63 -0.84
C SER A 119 8.05 13.38 0.07
N PHE A 120 7.29 12.31 -0.20
CA PHE A 120 6.19 11.86 0.64
C PHE A 120 6.68 11.44 2.03
N CYS A 121 7.81 10.74 2.11
CA CYS A 121 8.46 10.37 3.37
C CYS A 121 8.70 11.58 4.28
N SER A 122 9.32 12.61 3.70
CA SER A 122 9.67 13.85 4.35
C SER A 122 8.44 14.58 4.92
N LEU A 123 7.39 14.74 4.10
CA LEU A 123 6.16 15.40 4.51
C LEU A 123 5.48 14.64 5.66
N VAL A 124 5.35 13.32 5.52
CA VAL A 124 4.68 12.46 6.51
C VAL A 124 5.39 12.47 7.86
N ASN A 125 6.71 12.24 7.88
CA ASN A 125 7.45 12.12 9.13
C ASN A 125 7.50 13.44 9.90
N LEU A 126 7.67 14.56 9.19
CA LEU A 126 7.63 15.87 9.80
C LEU A 126 6.25 16.20 10.38
N SER A 127 5.19 15.92 9.62
CA SER A 127 3.81 16.12 10.13
C SER A 127 3.53 15.27 11.36
N LEU A 128 3.91 13.98 11.35
CA LEU A 128 3.78 13.10 12.51
C LEU A 128 4.57 13.62 13.72
N THR A 129 5.78 14.13 13.50
CA THR A 129 6.62 14.71 14.55
C THR A 129 5.94 15.93 15.17
N ILE A 130 5.49 16.90 14.36
CA ILE A 130 4.82 18.12 14.84
C ILE A 130 3.53 17.79 15.59
N ILE A 131 2.70 16.89 15.04
CA ILE A 131 1.46 16.46 15.69
C ILE A 131 1.78 15.81 17.03
N SER A 132 2.80 14.95 17.09
CA SER A 132 3.20 14.28 18.33
C SER A 132 3.76 15.21 19.40
N VAL A 133 4.49 16.27 19.01
CA VAL A 133 5.00 17.31 19.93
C VAL A 133 3.84 18.16 20.47
N ARG A 134 2.84 18.44 19.64
CA ARG A 134 1.65 19.20 20.05
C ARG A 134 0.68 18.38 20.91
N ALA A 135 0.66 17.06 20.75
CA ALA A 135 -0.14 16.16 21.57
C ALA A 135 0.45 16.04 22.99
N LYS A 136 -0.01 16.90 23.91
CA LYS A 136 0.47 16.98 25.31
C LYS A 136 0.26 15.70 26.13
N THR A 137 -0.61 14.78 25.69
CA THR A 137 -0.98 13.56 26.42
C THR A 137 -0.62 12.30 25.64
N GLY A 138 -0.29 11.21 26.36
CA GLY A 138 -0.06 9.89 25.74
C GLY A 138 -1.24 9.44 24.88
N ARG A 139 -2.48 9.70 25.35
CA ARG A 139 -3.72 9.44 24.61
C ARG A 139 -3.78 10.21 23.29
N GLY A 140 -3.47 11.51 23.31
CA GLY A 140 -3.47 12.34 22.09
C GLY A 140 -2.47 11.85 21.03
N ARG A 141 -1.33 11.29 21.47
CA ARG A 141 -0.32 10.72 20.58
C ARG A 141 -0.80 9.42 19.92
N GLU A 142 -1.43 8.52 20.67
CA GLU A 142 -2.01 7.29 20.14
C GLU A 142 -3.14 7.57 19.15
N ILE A 143 -4.01 8.55 19.44
CA ILE A 143 -5.06 9.01 18.52
C ILE A 143 -4.43 9.53 17.23
N SER A 144 -3.38 10.34 17.33
CA SER A 144 -2.69 10.93 16.18
C SER A 144 -2.08 9.88 15.25
N PHE A 145 -1.40 8.88 15.81
CA PHE A 145 -0.89 7.75 15.03
C PHE A 145 -2.01 6.94 14.39
N SER A 146 -3.11 6.71 15.12
CA SER A 146 -4.25 5.96 14.62
C SER A 146 -4.90 6.66 13.43
N VAL A 147 -5.12 7.98 13.51
CA VAL A 147 -5.68 8.77 12.41
C VAL A 147 -4.77 8.73 11.19
N PHE A 148 -3.45 8.91 11.37
CA PHE A 148 -2.52 8.88 10.25
C PHE A 148 -2.47 7.53 9.54
N TYR A 149 -2.27 6.44 10.29
CA TYR A 149 -2.20 5.11 9.69
C TYR A 149 -3.56 4.66 9.15
N GLY A 150 -4.67 5.08 9.76
CA GLY A 150 -6.00 4.90 9.20
C GLY A 150 -6.17 5.59 7.84
N LEU A 151 -5.73 6.85 7.72
CA LEU A 151 -5.74 7.58 6.45
C LEU A 151 -4.86 6.89 5.38
N LEU A 152 -3.70 6.37 5.80
CA LEU A 152 -2.82 5.59 4.92
C LEU A 152 -3.50 4.29 4.44
N LEU A 153 -4.26 3.61 5.29
CA LEU A 153 -5.03 2.43 4.90
C LEU A 153 -6.18 2.76 3.93
N CYS A 154 -6.83 3.91 4.10
CA CYS A 154 -7.93 4.34 3.23
C CYS A 154 -7.47 4.82 1.85
N THR A 155 -6.16 4.97 1.64
CA THR A 155 -5.61 5.69 0.48
C THR A 155 -6.00 5.09 -0.87
N ILE A 156 -6.00 3.75 -1.03
CA ILE A 156 -6.34 3.10 -2.31
C ILE A 156 -7.81 3.35 -2.66
N SER A 157 -8.72 3.02 -1.73
CA SER A 157 -10.16 3.18 -1.94
C SER A 157 -10.55 4.65 -2.14
N PHE A 158 -9.91 5.57 -1.39
CA PHE A 158 -10.13 7.00 -1.54
C PHE A 158 -9.60 7.53 -2.88
N ASN A 159 -8.44 7.03 -3.33
CA ASN A 159 -7.92 7.36 -4.65
C ASN A 159 -8.90 6.90 -5.74
N ASN A 160 -9.32 5.63 -5.74
CA ASN A 160 -10.29 5.11 -6.70
C ASN A 160 -11.57 5.97 -6.74
N PHE A 161 -12.07 6.38 -5.58
CA PHE A 161 -13.25 7.23 -5.49
C PHE A 161 -13.07 8.58 -6.17
N ILE A 162 -11.93 9.26 -5.96
CA ILE A 162 -11.65 10.55 -6.58
C ILE A 162 -11.35 10.42 -8.08
N THR A 163 -10.62 9.38 -8.47
CA THR A 163 -10.05 9.29 -9.81
C THR A 163 -10.92 8.54 -10.80
N ALA A 164 -11.86 7.68 -10.36
CA ALA A 164 -12.66 6.84 -11.26
C ALA A 164 -13.42 7.67 -12.31
N ASP A 165 -14.21 8.65 -11.87
CA ASP A 165 -15.02 9.48 -12.78
C ASP A 165 -14.15 10.34 -13.70
N ILE A 166 -12.99 10.79 -13.20
CA ILE A 166 -12.02 11.59 -13.96
C ILE A 166 -11.40 10.75 -15.07
N VAL A 167 -10.99 9.52 -14.76
CA VAL A 167 -10.36 8.61 -15.74
C VAL A 167 -11.37 8.12 -16.77
N ASP A 168 -12.64 8.00 -16.41
CA ASP A 168 -13.71 7.63 -17.33
C ASP A 168 -14.06 8.77 -18.29
N SER A 169 -14.12 10.02 -17.78
CA SER A 169 -14.50 11.19 -18.58
C SER A 169 -13.32 11.87 -19.30
N PHE A 170 -12.10 11.68 -18.82
CA PHE A 170 -10.93 12.40 -19.29
C PHE A 170 -9.68 11.52 -19.42
N ASN A 171 -8.71 12.01 -20.19
CA ASN A 171 -7.40 11.38 -20.29
C ASN A 171 -6.74 11.22 -18.91
N TYR A 172 -6.07 10.08 -18.72
CA TYR A 172 -5.40 9.69 -17.47
C TYR A 172 -4.42 10.74 -16.93
N ASN A 173 -3.75 11.50 -17.82
CA ASN A 173 -2.82 12.55 -17.39
C ASN A 173 -3.48 13.62 -16.51
N LYS A 174 -4.78 13.90 -16.69
CA LYS A 174 -5.50 14.91 -15.88
C LYS A 174 -5.54 14.57 -14.39
N VAL A 175 -5.33 13.30 -14.00
CA VAL A 175 -5.22 12.92 -12.59
C VAL A 175 -3.98 13.56 -11.94
N TYR A 176 -2.88 13.73 -12.69
CA TYR A 176 -1.71 14.48 -12.19
C TYR A 176 -1.98 15.98 -12.07
N GLN A 177 -2.78 16.54 -12.97
CA GLN A 177 -3.20 17.93 -12.90
C GLN A 177 -4.05 18.17 -11.63
N LEU A 178 -4.97 17.26 -11.32
CA LEU A 178 -5.74 17.30 -10.07
C LEU A 178 -4.81 17.25 -8.85
N ALA A 179 -3.81 16.36 -8.86
CA ALA A 179 -2.83 16.27 -7.77
C ALA A 179 -2.07 17.59 -7.56
N ILE A 180 -1.67 18.27 -8.64
CA ILE A 180 -1.01 19.60 -8.57
C ILE A 180 -1.93 20.61 -7.88
N PHE A 181 -3.19 20.72 -8.31
CA PHE A 181 -4.15 21.64 -7.70
C PHE A 181 -4.44 21.31 -6.24
N ALA A 182 -4.45 20.03 -5.87
CA ALA A 182 -4.69 19.60 -4.50
C ALA A 182 -3.57 20.02 -3.52
N TYR A 183 -2.32 20.18 -4.00
CA TYR A 183 -1.22 20.67 -3.15
C TYR A 183 -1.24 22.20 -2.93
N LEU A 184 -1.85 22.98 -3.83
CA LEU A 184 -1.79 24.46 -3.77
C LEU A 184 -2.39 25.05 -2.47
N PRO A 185 -3.58 24.63 -1.99
CA PRO A 185 -4.13 25.14 -0.73
C PRO A 185 -3.22 24.84 0.47
N GLY A 186 -2.64 23.63 0.53
CA GLY A 186 -1.69 23.25 1.56
C GLY A 186 -0.44 24.13 1.53
N LEU A 187 0.13 24.36 0.34
CA LEU A 187 1.29 25.23 0.15
C LEU A 187 1.02 26.68 0.59
N LEU A 188 -0.13 27.26 0.23
CA LEU A 188 -0.52 28.61 0.63
C LEU A 188 -0.68 28.75 2.15
N LEU A 189 -1.28 27.75 2.80
CA LEU A 189 -1.41 27.72 4.27
C LEU A 189 -0.05 27.57 4.97
N LEU A 190 0.88 26.80 4.40
CA LEU A 190 2.25 26.70 4.92
C LEU A 190 3.00 28.03 4.80
N LEU A 191 2.90 28.71 3.65
CA LEU A 191 3.55 30.00 3.39
C LEU A 191 3.07 31.09 4.35
N THR A 192 1.75 31.18 4.55
CA THR A 192 1.12 32.21 5.37
C THR A 192 1.16 31.89 6.87
N GLY A 193 1.02 30.62 7.25
CA GLY A 193 0.76 30.19 8.63
C GLY A 193 1.95 29.67 9.42
N MET A 194 3.03 29.20 8.79
CA MET A 194 4.22 28.72 9.51
C MET A 194 5.25 29.82 9.78
N ASN A 195 5.88 29.74 10.95
CA ASN A 195 7.08 30.48 11.31
C ASN A 195 8.33 29.69 10.92
N ASN A 196 9.44 30.39 10.68
CA ASN A 196 10.69 29.74 10.33
C ASN A 196 11.42 29.24 11.58
N VAL A 197 10.92 28.14 12.17
CA VAL A 197 11.47 27.56 13.39
C VAL A 197 12.34 26.35 13.07
N ARG A 198 13.52 26.29 13.69
CA ARG A 198 14.45 25.16 13.63
C ARG A 198 14.34 24.34 14.90
N PHE A 199 14.22 23.03 14.76
CA PHE A 199 14.09 22.11 15.89
C PHE A 199 15.42 21.62 16.44
N ASN A 200 16.49 21.63 15.64
CA ASN A 200 17.82 21.10 16.01
C ASN A 200 18.96 22.00 15.53
N VAL A 201 20.15 21.80 16.13
CA VAL A 201 21.40 22.40 15.68
C VAL A 201 21.73 21.91 14.26
N LYS A 202 22.27 22.79 13.41
CA LYS A 202 22.60 22.49 12.02
C LYS A 202 23.50 21.24 11.94
N PHE A 203 23.00 20.20 11.28
CA PHE A 203 23.78 19.02 10.94
C PHE A 203 24.25 19.15 9.47
N PRO A 204 25.56 19.12 9.18
CA PRO A 204 26.04 19.31 7.81
C PRO A 204 25.70 18.12 6.91
N LEU A 205 25.17 18.38 5.70
CA LEU A 205 24.74 17.35 4.75
C LEU A 205 25.83 16.36 4.32
N TYR A 206 27.10 16.78 4.32
CA TYR A 206 28.20 15.89 3.95
C TYR A 206 28.41 14.73 4.96
N GLN A 207 27.93 14.87 6.20
CA GLN A 207 27.99 13.81 7.21
C GLN A 207 26.83 12.80 7.09
N LEU A 208 26.03 12.90 6.03
CA LEU A 208 24.92 12.00 5.74
C LEU A 208 25.43 10.78 4.96
N ASP A 209 25.05 9.57 5.39
CA ASP A 209 25.45 8.32 4.76
C ASP A 209 24.65 8.05 3.48
N TRP A 210 24.94 8.84 2.45
CA TRP A 210 24.42 8.65 1.10
C TRP A 210 24.74 7.27 0.55
N GLN A 211 25.90 6.71 0.89
CA GLN A 211 26.30 5.37 0.48
C GLN A 211 25.35 4.32 1.05
N GLY A 212 25.08 4.35 2.36
CA GLY A 212 24.12 3.44 3.00
C GLY A 212 22.71 3.57 2.43
N PHE A 213 22.26 4.79 2.14
CA PHE A 213 20.97 5.01 1.48
C PHE A 213 20.91 4.45 0.07
N VAL A 214 21.90 4.72 -0.78
CA VAL A 214 21.92 4.23 -2.16
C VAL A 214 21.94 2.71 -2.17
N LEU A 215 22.75 2.06 -1.32
CA LEU A 215 22.74 0.60 -1.17
C LEU A 215 21.35 0.09 -0.79
N TYR A 216 20.75 0.68 0.25
CA TYR A 216 19.46 0.24 0.76
C TYR A 216 18.30 0.47 -0.22
N ALA A 217 18.24 1.66 -0.82
CA ALA A 217 17.25 2.00 -1.84
C ALA A 217 17.36 1.07 -3.04
N THR A 218 18.58 0.76 -3.50
CA THR A 218 18.80 -0.17 -4.62
C THR A 218 18.30 -1.56 -4.27
N VAL A 219 18.55 -2.06 -3.06
CA VAL A 219 18.00 -3.36 -2.60
C VAL A 219 16.47 -3.34 -2.63
N LEU A 220 15.82 -2.29 -2.13
CA LEU A 220 14.36 -2.19 -2.13
C LEU A 220 13.79 -2.17 -3.56
N VAL A 221 14.39 -1.38 -4.45
CA VAL A 221 13.97 -1.28 -5.86
C VAL A 221 14.14 -2.62 -6.58
N LEU A 222 15.29 -3.28 -6.44
CA LEU A 222 15.54 -4.59 -7.05
C LEU A 222 14.62 -5.67 -6.49
N THR A 223 14.36 -5.65 -5.18
CA THR A 223 13.42 -6.59 -4.56
C THR A 223 12.01 -6.40 -5.12
N GLY A 224 11.59 -5.15 -5.27
CA GLY A 224 10.35 -4.80 -5.94
C GLY A 224 10.28 -5.27 -7.39
N TYR A 225 11.37 -5.09 -8.15
CA TYR A 225 11.50 -5.51 -9.54
C TYR A 225 11.36 -7.03 -9.68
N VAL A 226 12.10 -7.80 -8.87
CA VAL A 226 12.05 -9.26 -8.87
C VAL A 226 10.64 -9.77 -8.51
N LEU A 227 9.96 -9.13 -7.57
CA LEU A 227 8.62 -9.59 -7.16
C LEU A 227 7.52 -9.23 -8.17
N VAL A 228 7.65 -8.13 -8.91
CA VAL A 228 6.67 -7.77 -9.96
C VAL A 228 6.90 -8.58 -11.23
N TYR A 229 8.10 -8.49 -11.79
CA TYR A 229 8.44 -9.07 -13.09
C TYR A 229 8.93 -10.51 -13.00
N GLY A 230 9.17 -11.03 -11.79
CA GLY A 230 9.70 -12.38 -11.59
C GLY A 230 8.88 -13.41 -12.33
N ARG A 231 7.55 -13.42 -12.21
CA ARG A 231 6.74 -14.39 -12.96
C ARG A 231 6.76 -14.14 -14.48
N GLU A 232 6.75 -12.88 -14.91
CA GLU A 232 6.74 -12.48 -16.32
C GLU A 232 7.99 -12.96 -17.05
N TYR A 233 9.14 -12.87 -16.39
CA TYR A 233 10.44 -13.36 -16.88
C TYR A 233 10.81 -14.75 -16.37
N TYR A 234 9.83 -15.61 -16.05
CA TYR A 234 10.09 -17.00 -15.67
C TYR A 234 11.08 -17.18 -14.49
N TRP A 235 11.07 -16.24 -13.56
CA TRP A 235 11.86 -16.20 -12.33
C TRP A 235 13.36 -16.29 -12.59
N LEU A 236 14.05 -17.24 -11.98
CA LEU A 236 15.51 -17.36 -12.05
C LEU A 236 16.02 -17.90 -13.39
N GLU A 237 15.12 -18.32 -14.28
CA GLU A 237 15.48 -18.74 -15.64
C GLU A 237 15.94 -17.56 -16.49
N ASP A 238 15.42 -16.35 -16.25
CA ASP A 238 15.88 -15.15 -16.93
C ASP A 238 17.07 -14.51 -16.21
N ASN A 239 18.13 -14.23 -16.99
CA ASN A 239 19.37 -13.66 -16.51
C ASN A 239 19.17 -12.30 -15.81
N ARG A 240 18.18 -11.48 -16.21
CA ARG A 240 17.91 -10.16 -15.60
C ARG A 240 17.46 -10.33 -14.16
N ILE A 241 16.57 -11.28 -13.90
CA ILE A 241 16.09 -11.60 -12.55
C ILE A 241 17.20 -12.26 -11.74
N LEU A 242 17.93 -13.22 -12.32
CA LEU A 242 19.06 -13.87 -11.66
C LEU A 242 20.12 -12.85 -11.20
N TYR A 243 20.57 -11.96 -12.09
CA TYR A 243 21.52 -10.90 -11.73
C TYR A 243 20.94 -9.93 -10.70
N SER A 244 19.65 -9.64 -10.75
CA SER A 244 18.98 -8.81 -9.74
C SER A 244 19.01 -9.47 -8.36
N VAL A 245 18.76 -10.78 -8.26
CA VAL A 245 18.82 -11.55 -6.99
C VAL A 245 20.23 -11.63 -6.44
N ILE A 246 21.23 -11.85 -7.30
CA ILE A 246 22.64 -11.83 -6.92
C ILE A 246 23.01 -10.44 -6.40
N ALA A 247 22.63 -9.38 -7.13
CA ALA A 247 22.88 -8.00 -6.73
C ALA A 247 22.21 -7.65 -5.40
N ILE A 248 20.97 -8.06 -5.16
CA ILE A 248 20.29 -7.89 -3.86
C ILE A 248 21.12 -8.54 -2.75
N THR A 249 21.56 -9.78 -2.94
CA THR A 249 22.32 -10.52 -1.93
C THR A 249 23.65 -9.83 -1.60
N VAL A 250 24.40 -9.41 -2.63
CA VAL A 250 25.67 -8.70 -2.46
C VAL A 250 25.45 -7.34 -1.79
N LEU A 251 24.53 -6.52 -2.30
CA LEU A 251 24.26 -5.16 -1.78
C LEU A 251 23.73 -5.19 -0.36
N LEU A 252 22.86 -6.14 -0.03
CA LEU A 252 22.33 -6.31 1.33
C LEU A 252 23.44 -6.73 2.31
N THR A 253 24.33 -7.63 1.88
CA THR A 253 25.50 -8.04 2.68
C THR A 253 26.42 -6.86 2.95
N VAL A 254 26.77 -6.10 1.91
CA VAL A 254 27.59 -4.88 2.03
C VAL A 254 26.90 -3.85 2.94
N PHE A 255 25.59 -3.67 2.80
CA PHE A 255 24.81 -2.76 3.64
C PHE A 255 24.88 -3.16 5.13
N PHE A 256 24.67 -4.42 5.47
CA PHE A 256 24.72 -4.87 6.87
C PHE A 256 26.13 -4.77 7.47
N ILE A 257 27.18 -5.16 6.73
CA ILE A 257 28.57 -5.02 7.18
C ILE A 257 28.89 -3.56 7.47
N ARG A 258 28.43 -2.64 6.60
CA ARG A 258 28.59 -1.20 6.79
C ARG A 258 27.84 -0.70 8.03
N GLN A 259 26.57 -1.08 8.20
CA GLN A 259 25.80 -0.65 9.38
C GLN A 259 26.42 -1.15 10.68
N LEU A 260 26.97 -2.37 10.71
CA LEU A 260 27.65 -2.91 11.89
C LEU A 260 28.97 -2.17 12.20
N SER A 261 29.69 -1.73 11.18
CA SER A 261 30.97 -1.01 11.34
C SER A 261 30.81 0.47 11.72
N MET A 262 29.63 1.06 11.56
CA MET A 262 29.40 2.48 11.83
C MET A 262 29.20 2.77 13.32
N LYS A 263 29.84 3.82 13.84
CA LYS A 263 29.65 4.30 15.22
C LYS A 263 28.22 4.79 15.51
N ARG A 264 27.53 5.31 14.49
CA ARG A 264 26.16 5.84 14.58
C ARG A 264 25.32 5.30 13.41
N PRO A 265 24.95 4.01 13.44
CA PRO A 265 24.19 3.40 12.35
C PRO A 265 22.81 4.02 12.24
N TYR A 266 22.28 4.04 11.03
CA TYR A 266 20.93 4.54 10.76
C TYR A 266 19.89 3.47 11.11
N THR A 267 20.20 2.25 10.69
CA THR A 267 19.45 1.04 10.98
C THR A 267 20.27 0.20 11.93
N ASN A 268 20.05 0.35 13.23
CA ASN A 268 20.76 -0.46 14.21
C ASN A 268 20.17 -1.89 14.20
N PRO A 269 20.93 -2.91 13.76
CA PRO A 269 20.40 -4.28 13.66
C PRO A 269 20.15 -4.92 15.03
N SER A 270 20.62 -4.33 16.13
CA SER A 270 20.33 -4.82 17.49
C SER A 270 18.82 -4.86 17.80
N ILE A 271 17.97 -4.15 17.06
CA ILE A 271 16.51 -4.28 17.21
C ILE A 271 16.02 -5.72 17.00
N PHE A 272 16.70 -6.52 16.17
CA PHE A 272 16.32 -7.90 15.90
C PHE A 272 16.65 -8.85 17.07
N THR A 273 17.42 -8.40 18.05
CA THR A 273 17.63 -9.16 19.31
C THR A 273 16.37 -9.17 20.18
N TYR A 274 15.45 -8.21 19.99
CA TYR A 274 14.22 -8.12 20.74
C TYR A 274 13.14 -9.00 20.11
N ARG A 275 12.84 -10.14 20.74
CA ARG A 275 11.83 -11.10 20.26
C ARG A 275 10.47 -10.47 19.96
N ASN A 276 10.00 -9.56 20.81
CA ASN A 276 8.72 -8.87 20.62
C ASN A 276 8.71 -7.97 19.39
N PHE A 277 9.84 -7.33 19.08
CA PHE A 277 9.97 -6.54 17.85
C PHE A 277 9.81 -7.43 16.62
N ASN A 278 10.50 -8.57 16.59
CA ASN A 278 10.41 -9.53 15.48
C ASN A 278 8.98 -10.06 15.27
N ILE A 279 8.27 -10.37 16.36
CA ILE A 279 6.86 -10.81 16.28
C ILE A 279 5.97 -9.70 15.71
N GLY A 280 6.13 -8.45 16.18
CA GLY A 280 5.33 -7.33 15.67
C GLY A 280 5.58 -7.05 14.19
N VAL A 281 6.84 -7.08 13.77
CA VAL A 281 7.25 -6.93 12.37
C VAL A 281 6.72 -8.07 11.49
N LEU A 282 6.79 -9.32 11.97
CA LEU A 282 6.24 -10.48 11.26
C LEU A 282 4.73 -10.35 11.09
N VAL A 283 3.99 -9.99 12.14
CA VAL A 283 2.54 -9.77 12.04
C VAL A 283 2.21 -8.66 11.04
N LEU A 284 2.96 -7.56 11.02
CA LEU A 284 2.80 -6.50 10.01
C LEU A 284 3.02 -7.01 8.59
N PHE A 285 4.09 -7.77 8.37
CA PHE A 285 4.40 -8.36 7.06
C PHE A 285 3.27 -9.29 6.57
N LEU A 286 2.85 -10.23 7.42
CA LEU A 286 1.80 -11.20 7.10
C LEU A 286 0.44 -10.53 6.87
N MET A 287 0.10 -9.53 7.70
CA MET A 287 -1.13 -8.74 7.52
C MET A 287 -1.12 -8.02 6.17
N TYR A 288 0.04 -7.52 5.72
CA TYR A 288 0.15 -6.81 4.44
C TYR A 288 -0.11 -7.77 3.26
N ILE A 289 0.39 -9.00 3.32
CA ILE A 289 0.06 -10.04 2.33
C ILE A 289 -1.46 -10.28 2.28
N CYS A 290 -2.09 -10.49 3.43
CA CYS A 290 -3.54 -10.74 3.51
C CYS A 290 -4.36 -9.54 3.04
N ARG A 291 -3.94 -8.31 3.37
CA ARG A 291 -4.63 -7.07 2.97
C ARG A 291 -4.68 -6.95 1.46
N PHE A 292 -3.55 -7.11 0.78
CA PHE A 292 -3.45 -6.88 -0.66
C PHE A 292 -4.01 -8.03 -1.50
N GLY A 293 -4.38 -9.17 -0.88
CA GLY A 293 -5.24 -10.18 -1.49
C GLY A 293 -6.61 -9.66 -1.98
N SER A 294 -7.09 -8.53 -1.45
CA SER A 294 -8.30 -7.86 -1.96
C SER A 294 -8.16 -7.32 -3.39
N ASN A 295 -6.93 -7.21 -3.92
CA ASN A 295 -6.73 -6.82 -5.31
C ASN A 295 -7.33 -7.83 -6.28
N VAL A 296 -7.28 -9.13 -5.97
CA VAL A 296 -7.92 -10.18 -6.77
C VAL A 296 -9.44 -10.00 -6.81
N THR A 297 -10.06 -9.56 -5.70
CA THR A 297 -11.49 -9.19 -5.67
C THR A 297 -11.78 -8.01 -6.60
N ASN A 298 -10.95 -6.97 -6.61
CA ASN A 298 -11.12 -5.83 -7.51
C ASN A 298 -10.95 -6.24 -8.99
N THR A 299 -9.97 -7.09 -9.29
CA THR A 299 -9.80 -7.66 -10.64
C THR A 299 -11.01 -8.49 -11.05
N PHE A 300 -11.57 -9.30 -10.14
CA PHE A 300 -12.80 -10.05 -10.38
C PHE A 300 -14.00 -9.13 -10.69
N PHE A 301 -14.18 -8.04 -9.94
CA PHE A 301 -15.23 -7.06 -10.22
C PHE A 301 -15.09 -6.43 -11.61
N ALA A 302 -13.87 -6.05 -12.00
CA ALA A 302 -13.61 -5.41 -13.28
C ALA A 302 -13.71 -6.39 -14.47
N THR A 303 -13.24 -7.63 -14.32
CA THR A 303 -13.07 -8.57 -15.45
C THR A 303 -14.23 -9.55 -15.62
N VAL A 304 -14.75 -10.10 -14.52
CA VAL A 304 -15.80 -11.13 -14.56
C VAL A 304 -17.18 -10.50 -14.45
N LEU A 305 -17.40 -9.66 -13.43
CA LEU A 305 -18.67 -8.95 -13.26
C LEU A 305 -18.80 -7.73 -14.16
N ARG A 306 -17.70 -7.24 -14.73
CA ARG A 306 -17.64 -6.09 -15.64
C ARG A 306 -18.29 -4.84 -15.03
N PHE A 307 -18.08 -4.62 -13.74
CA PHE A 307 -18.49 -3.39 -13.10
C PHE A 307 -17.67 -2.22 -13.62
N ASP A 308 -18.34 -1.10 -13.86
CA ASP A 308 -17.67 0.13 -14.24
C ASP A 308 -16.74 0.61 -13.11
N PRO A 309 -15.61 1.27 -13.42
CA PRO A 309 -14.66 1.74 -12.41
C PRO A 309 -15.30 2.62 -11.33
N ALA A 310 -16.28 3.45 -11.70
CA ALA A 310 -17.07 4.26 -10.77
C ALA A 310 -17.86 3.38 -9.79
N HIS A 311 -18.54 2.33 -10.28
CA HIS A 311 -19.28 1.43 -9.41
C HIS A 311 -18.35 0.70 -8.42
N ILE A 312 -17.19 0.23 -8.88
CA ILE A 312 -16.17 -0.39 -8.02
C ILE A 312 -15.68 0.59 -6.95
N SER A 313 -15.51 1.87 -7.28
CA SER A 313 -15.07 2.88 -6.33
C SER A 313 -16.12 3.13 -5.22
N TYR A 314 -17.40 3.20 -5.58
CA TYR A 314 -18.50 3.38 -4.62
C TYR A 314 -18.63 2.19 -3.66
N ILE A 315 -18.54 0.96 -4.15
CA ILE A 315 -18.59 -0.23 -3.28
C ILE A 315 -17.38 -0.23 -2.31
N ASN A 316 -16.21 0.20 -2.77
CA ASN A 316 -15.01 0.30 -1.93
C ASN A 316 -15.10 1.36 -0.81
N LEU A 317 -16.11 2.24 -0.80
CA LEU A 317 -16.37 3.12 0.35
C LEU A 317 -16.75 2.33 1.61
N LEU A 318 -17.40 1.17 1.46
CA LEU A 318 -17.71 0.28 2.59
C LEU A 318 -16.42 -0.25 3.22
N ASN A 319 -15.37 -0.46 2.42
CA ASN A 319 -14.05 -0.82 2.91
C ASN A 319 -13.45 0.30 3.76
N ILE A 320 -13.56 1.57 3.34
CA ILE A 320 -13.14 2.74 4.12
C ILE A 320 -13.88 2.79 5.45
N ALA A 321 -15.21 2.61 5.43
CA ALA A 321 -16.01 2.57 6.66
C ALA A 321 -15.51 1.48 7.62
N GLY A 322 -15.23 0.28 7.11
CA GLY A 322 -14.63 -0.81 7.87
C GLY A 322 -13.28 -0.43 8.48
N ILE A 323 -12.37 0.13 7.68
CA ILE A 323 -11.04 0.59 8.15
C ILE A 323 -11.20 1.60 9.28
N VAL A 324 -12.03 2.62 9.10
CA VAL A 324 -12.25 3.66 10.11
C VAL A 324 -12.79 3.06 11.40
N THR A 325 -13.81 2.20 11.32
CA THR A 325 -14.36 1.51 12.50
C THR A 325 -13.30 0.65 13.19
N GLY A 326 -12.51 -0.12 12.45
CA GLY A 326 -11.44 -0.97 13.00
C GLY A 326 -10.30 -0.17 13.66
N VAL A 327 -9.92 0.96 13.06
CA VAL A 327 -8.92 1.88 13.61
C VAL A 327 -9.42 2.55 14.89
N ILE A 328 -10.69 2.98 14.93
CA ILE A 328 -11.30 3.54 16.14
C ILE A 328 -11.33 2.49 17.25
N TYR A 329 -11.78 1.27 16.94
CA TYR A 329 -11.80 0.16 17.90
C TYR A 329 -10.41 -0.13 18.48
N SER A 330 -9.40 -0.31 17.62
CA SER A 330 -8.04 -0.60 18.07
C SER A 330 -7.40 0.56 18.85
N CYS A 331 -7.65 1.81 18.44
CA CYS A 331 -7.24 3.01 19.18
C CYS A 331 -7.84 3.03 20.60
N CYS A 332 -9.13 2.78 20.74
CA CYS A 332 -9.79 2.70 22.05
C CYS A 332 -9.17 1.61 22.93
N MET A 333 -8.91 0.43 22.36
CA MET A 333 -8.30 -0.69 23.10
C MET A 333 -6.85 -0.41 23.51
N LEU A 334 -6.07 0.29 22.67
CA LEU A 334 -4.71 0.75 23.00
C LEU A 334 -4.70 1.75 24.16
N ILE A 335 -5.60 2.76 24.11
CA ILE A 335 -5.75 3.75 25.17
C ILE A 335 -6.17 3.11 26.50
N GLN A 336 -7.02 2.07 26.43
CA GLN A 336 -7.42 1.27 27.58
C GLN A 336 -6.36 0.26 28.03
N LYS A 337 -5.19 0.21 27.37
CA LYS A 337 -4.08 -0.68 27.70
C LYS A 337 -4.46 -2.15 27.71
N LYS A 338 -5.38 -2.54 26.81
CA LYS A 338 -5.78 -3.94 26.64
C LYS A 338 -4.65 -4.75 25.99
N HIS A 339 -4.67 -6.06 26.20
CA HIS A 339 -3.68 -6.97 25.62
C HIS A 339 -3.73 -6.97 24.10
N ILE A 340 -2.56 -7.02 23.46
CA ILE A 340 -2.43 -6.93 21.99
C ILE A 340 -3.19 -8.06 21.26
N ARG A 341 -3.28 -9.25 21.87
CA ARG A 341 -4.01 -10.40 21.34
C ARG A 341 -5.49 -10.11 21.14
N LEU A 342 -6.10 -9.30 22.01
CA LEU A 342 -7.51 -8.88 21.91
C LEU A 342 -7.76 -7.98 20.70
N MET A 343 -6.72 -7.50 20.04
CA MET A 343 -6.83 -6.74 18.79
C MET A 343 -6.45 -7.63 17.60
N TRP A 344 -5.29 -8.29 17.65
CA TRP A 344 -4.83 -9.10 16.52
C TRP A 344 -5.73 -10.28 16.19
N VAL A 345 -6.22 -11.03 17.19
CA VAL A 345 -7.07 -12.21 16.93
C VAL A 345 -8.39 -11.81 16.27
N PRO A 346 -9.19 -10.86 16.81
CA PRO A 346 -10.40 -10.39 16.12
C PRO A 346 -10.13 -9.81 14.73
N GLY A 347 -9.01 -9.09 14.56
CA GLY A 347 -8.63 -8.56 13.26
C GLY A 347 -8.36 -9.64 12.21
N PHE A 348 -7.61 -10.70 12.57
CA PHE A 348 -7.36 -11.82 11.67
C PHE A 348 -8.59 -12.69 11.47
N ILE A 349 -9.48 -12.81 12.45
CA ILE A 349 -10.78 -13.48 12.28
C ILE A 349 -11.66 -12.70 11.29
N ALA A 350 -11.67 -11.38 11.33
CA ALA A 350 -12.36 -10.57 10.34
C ALA A 350 -11.76 -10.77 8.94
N LEU A 351 -10.42 -10.76 8.80
CA LEU A 351 -9.77 -11.08 7.52
C LEU A 351 -10.09 -12.50 7.03
N LEU A 352 -10.15 -13.48 7.93
CA LEU A 352 -10.55 -14.85 7.62
C LEU A 352 -11.99 -14.88 7.10
N GLY A 353 -12.91 -14.21 7.79
CA GLY A 353 -14.31 -14.10 7.40
C GLY A 353 -14.47 -13.48 6.02
N PHE A 354 -13.69 -12.43 5.70
CA PHE A 354 -13.66 -11.85 4.35
C PHE A 354 -13.20 -12.87 3.30
N HIS A 355 -12.06 -13.53 3.48
CA HIS A 355 -11.53 -14.46 2.48
C HIS A 355 -12.43 -15.70 2.31
N ALA A 356 -12.88 -16.29 3.41
CA ALA A 356 -13.79 -17.43 3.37
C ALA A 356 -15.14 -17.06 2.73
N ARG A 357 -15.71 -15.88 3.04
CA ARG A 357 -16.97 -15.45 2.44
C ARG A 357 -16.82 -15.14 0.96
N MET A 358 -15.73 -14.49 0.55
CA MET A 358 -15.48 -14.18 -0.86
C MET A 358 -15.30 -15.44 -1.70
N TYR A 359 -14.68 -16.50 -1.17
CA TYR A 359 -14.59 -17.80 -1.85
C TYR A 359 -15.96 -18.29 -2.36
N PHE A 360 -16.99 -18.22 -1.52
CA PHE A 360 -18.35 -18.63 -1.90
C PHE A 360 -19.12 -17.59 -2.74
N LEU A 361 -18.67 -16.34 -2.77
CA LEU A 361 -19.30 -15.26 -3.54
C LEU A 361 -18.72 -15.11 -4.95
N PHE A 362 -17.58 -15.74 -5.25
CA PHE A 362 -17.06 -15.79 -6.61
C PHE A 362 -18.01 -16.61 -7.49
N ALA A 363 -18.87 -15.88 -8.21
CA ALA A 363 -19.78 -16.41 -9.22
C ALA A 363 -19.79 -15.51 -10.47
N THR A 364 -20.25 -16.03 -11.61
CA THR A 364 -20.37 -15.24 -12.85
C THR A 364 -21.50 -14.23 -12.84
N GLN A 365 -22.44 -14.36 -11.91
CA GLN A 365 -23.53 -13.42 -11.69
C GLN A 365 -23.68 -13.22 -10.19
N ALA A 366 -23.57 -11.99 -9.74
CA ALA A 366 -23.72 -11.62 -8.34
C ALA A 366 -24.32 -10.22 -8.24
N ASN A 367 -25.16 -10.01 -7.23
CA ASN A 367 -25.65 -8.68 -6.90
C ASN A 367 -24.57 -7.91 -6.13
N ALA A 368 -24.33 -6.65 -6.50
CA ALA A 368 -23.39 -5.76 -5.82
C ALA A 368 -23.59 -5.72 -4.29
N GLY A 369 -24.84 -5.77 -3.82
CA GLY A 369 -25.17 -5.76 -2.38
C GLY A 369 -24.59 -6.93 -1.58
N SER A 370 -24.28 -8.05 -2.23
CA SER A 370 -23.67 -9.22 -1.56
C SER A 370 -22.22 -8.98 -1.12
N PHE A 371 -21.54 -7.98 -1.69
CA PHE A 371 -20.14 -7.65 -1.40
C PHE A 371 -19.96 -6.59 -0.32
N PHE A 372 -21.03 -5.88 0.09
CA PHE A 372 -20.93 -4.79 1.06
C PHE A 372 -20.40 -5.25 2.41
N ILE A 373 -20.96 -6.34 2.95
CA ILE A 373 -20.54 -6.91 4.25
C ILE A 373 -19.11 -7.44 4.18
N PRO A 374 -18.72 -8.30 3.20
CA PRO A 374 -17.34 -8.75 3.07
C PRO A 374 -16.32 -7.61 3.01
N LEU A 375 -16.58 -6.56 2.21
CA LEU A 375 -15.64 -5.45 2.05
C LEU A 375 -15.51 -4.60 3.31
N PHE A 376 -16.61 -4.39 4.04
CA PHE A 376 -16.58 -3.78 5.36
C PHE A 376 -15.75 -4.60 6.34
N VAL A 377 -15.96 -5.92 6.38
CA VAL A 377 -15.24 -6.86 7.26
C VAL A 377 -13.75 -6.90 6.92
N GLN A 378 -13.38 -6.86 5.64
CA GLN A 378 -11.98 -6.74 5.21
C GLN A 378 -11.33 -5.49 5.80
N GLY A 379 -11.99 -4.34 5.62
CA GLY A 379 -11.49 -3.06 6.11
C GLY A 379 -11.34 -3.04 7.63
N LEU A 380 -12.35 -3.57 8.32
CA LEU A 380 -12.37 -3.73 9.77
C LEU A 380 -11.20 -4.58 10.25
N GLY A 381 -10.94 -5.74 9.63
CA GLY A 381 -9.82 -6.60 9.99
C GLY A 381 -8.47 -5.89 9.88
N VAL A 382 -8.23 -5.21 8.74
CA VAL A 382 -6.98 -4.46 8.54
C VAL A 382 -6.84 -3.30 9.53
N GLY A 383 -7.91 -2.52 9.74
CA GLY A 383 -7.92 -1.39 10.64
C GLY A 383 -7.65 -1.76 12.10
N ILE A 384 -8.11 -2.94 12.54
CA ILE A 384 -7.87 -3.44 13.90
C ILE A 384 -6.40 -3.86 14.09
N ILE A 385 -5.74 -4.43 13.07
CA ILE A 385 -4.40 -5.01 13.22
C ILE A 385 -3.29 -3.98 13.10
N MET A 386 -3.38 -3.08 12.11
CA MET A 386 -2.21 -2.31 11.66
C MET A 386 -1.63 -1.41 12.76
N VAL A 387 -2.46 -0.55 13.37
CA VAL A 387 -1.98 0.43 14.35
C VAL A 387 -1.39 -0.26 15.58
N PRO A 388 -2.09 -1.23 16.21
CA PRO A 388 -1.51 -1.95 17.34
C PRO A 388 -0.24 -2.71 17.00
N ALA A 389 -0.13 -3.26 15.78
CA ALA A 389 1.08 -3.98 15.39
C ALA A 389 2.31 -3.06 15.27
N ILE A 390 2.14 -1.85 14.73
CA ILE A 390 3.21 -0.83 14.70
C ILE A 390 3.58 -0.40 16.13
N VAL A 391 2.58 -0.09 16.96
CA VAL A 391 2.81 0.36 18.35
C VAL A 391 3.49 -0.75 19.16
N TYR A 392 3.09 -2.01 19.00
CA TYR A 392 3.69 -3.16 19.65
C TYR A 392 5.16 -3.34 19.25
N ALA A 393 5.48 -3.29 17.95
CA ALA A 393 6.85 -3.42 17.47
C ALA A 393 7.74 -2.27 17.99
N VAL A 394 7.30 -1.02 17.85
CA VAL A 394 8.10 0.14 18.28
C VAL A 394 8.27 0.22 19.80
N SER A 395 7.25 -0.19 20.57
CA SER A 395 7.34 -0.22 22.04
C SER A 395 8.17 -1.38 22.60
N ALA A 396 8.50 -2.38 21.78
CA ALA A 396 9.32 -3.52 22.17
C ALA A 396 10.81 -3.19 22.30
N VAL A 397 11.27 -2.09 21.72
CA VAL A 397 12.68 -1.68 21.75
C VAL A 397 12.90 -0.47 22.67
N PRO A 398 14.12 -0.28 23.21
CA PRO A 398 14.49 0.95 23.90
C PRO A 398 14.23 2.19 23.06
N VAL A 399 13.89 3.30 23.71
CA VAL A 399 13.54 4.57 23.07
C VAL A 399 14.60 5.05 22.06
N ALA A 400 15.88 4.84 22.37
CA ALA A 400 17.00 5.20 21.50
C ALA A 400 16.96 4.47 20.13
N LEU A 401 16.40 3.26 20.09
CA LEU A 401 16.25 2.42 18.88
C LEU A 401 14.88 2.60 18.20
N GLY A 402 13.97 3.39 18.79
CA GLY A 402 12.61 3.59 18.29
C GLY A 402 12.54 4.03 16.82
N PRO A 403 13.37 4.99 16.36
CA PRO A 403 13.40 5.39 14.95
C PRO A 403 13.83 4.26 14.01
N SER A 404 14.84 3.45 14.38
CA SER A 404 15.24 2.28 13.59
C SER A 404 14.11 1.25 13.54
N ALA A 405 13.44 0.98 14.68
CA ALA A 405 12.29 0.08 14.72
C ALA A 405 11.14 0.56 13.81
N ALA A 406 10.81 1.85 13.83
CA ALA A 406 9.77 2.41 12.95
C ALA A 406 10.14 2.30 11.45
N GLY A 407 11.42 2.51 11.11
CA GLY A 407 11.93 2.32 9.74
C GLY A 407 11.84 0.88 9.26
N PHE A 408 12.15 -0.09 10.12
CA PHE A 408 11.98 -1.51 9.79
C PHE A 408 10.50 -1.93 9.74
N CYS A 409 9.62 -1.36 10.58
CA CYS A 409 8.18 -1.55 10.42
C CYS A 409 7.70 -1.04 9.06
N LEU A 410 8.20 0.10 8.58
CA LEU A 410 7.90 0.60 7.23
C LEU A 410 8.41 -0.35 6.13
N THR A 411 9.61 -0.89 6.31
CA THR A 411 10.22 -1.86 5.39
C THR A 411 9.44 -3.17 5.35
N ALA A 412 8.98 -3.68 6.48
CA ALA A 412 8.17 -4.89 6.54
C ALA A 412 6.84 -4.74 5.80
N ARG A 413 6.23 -3.54 5.89
CA ARG A 413 5.03 -3.20 5.12
C ARG A 413 5.32 -3.14 3.62
N PHE A 414 6.44 -2.54 3.22
CA PHE A 414 6.90 -2.56 1.83
C PHE A 414 7.13 -3.99 1.31
N MET A 415 7.84 -4.82 2.07
CA MET A 415 8.11 -6.21 1.71
C MET A 415 6.82 -7.03 1.62
N GLY A 416 5.88 -6.86 2.56
CA GLY A 416 4.60 -7.53 2.53
C GLY A 416 3.75 -7.11 1.33
N PHE A 417 3.78 -5.82 0.97
CA PHE A 417 3.15 -5.31 -0.25
C PHE A 417 3.73 -5.94 -1.52
N CYS A 418 5.06 -5.92 -1.69
CA CYS A 418 5.71 -6.50 -2.86
C CYS A 418 5.50 -8.01 -2.94
N THR A 419 5.58 -8.71 -1.80
CA THR A 419 5.36 -10.16 -1.73
C THR A 419 3.93 -10.51 -2.12
N SER A 420 2.94 -9.72 -1.67
CA SER A 420 1.55 -9.92 -2.10
C SER A 420 1.39 -9.81 -3.61
N ILE A 421 2.00 -8.81 -4.24
CA ILE A 421 1.94 -8.63 -5.69
C ILE A 421 2.58 -9.82 -6.40
N GLY A 422 3.78 -10.24 -5.98
CA GLY A 422 4.45 -11.38 -6.59
C GLY A 422 3.69 -12.70 -6.45
N LEU A 423 3.07 -12.95 -5.29
CA LEU A 423 2.20 -14.11 -5.10
C LEU A 423 0.98 -14.05 -6.01
N ILE A 424 0.29 -12.91 -6.08
CA ILE A 424 -0.87 -12.72 -6.97
C ILE A 424 -0.45 -12.96 -8.42
N ASN A 425 0.58 -12.29 -8.92
CA ASN A 425 1.04 -12.43 -10.31
C ASN A 425 1.44 -13.88 -10.63
N HIS A 426 2.10 -14.57 -9.69
CA HIS A 426 2.48 -15.98 -9.85
C HIS A 426 1.26 -16.91 -9.96
N PHE A 427 0.37 -16.87 -8.97
CA PHE A 427 -0.81 -17.73 -8.92
C PHE A 427 -1.83 -17.37 -10.01
N GLU A 428 -1.90 -16.10 -10.40
CA GLU A 428 -2.76 -15.63 -11.46
C GLU A 428 -2.38 -16.27 -12.79
N LEU A 429 -1.09 -16.21 -13.17
CA LEU A 429 -0.66 -16.77 -14.45
C LEU A 429 -0.70 -18.30 -14.44
N THR A 430 -0.20 -18.94 -13.38
CA THR A 430 -0.16 -20.42 -13.28
C THR A 430 -1.56 -21.02 -13.15
N GLY A 431 -2.37 -20.49 -12.24
CA GLY A 431 -3.74 -20.96 -12.00
C GLY A 431 -4.61 -20.76 -13.23
N LYS A 432 -4.56 -19.59 -13.89
CA LYS A 432 -5.31 -19.39 -15.12
C LYS A 432 -4.85 -20.33 -16.23
N SER A 433 -3.55 -20.54 -16.42
CA SER A 433 -3.05 -21.46 -17.45
C SER A 433 -3.51 -22.90 -17.22
N ALA A 434 -3.44 -23.38 -15.97
CA ALA A 434 -3.88 -24.73 -15.59
C ALA A 434 -5.38 -24.95 -15.84
N HIS A 435 -6.22 -24.01 -15.38
CA HIS A 435 -7.66 -24.07 -15.60
C HIS A 435 -8.02 -23.94 -17.07
N PHE A 436 -7.35 -23.04 -17.81
CA PHE A 436 -7.56 -22.87 -19.24
C PHE A 436 -7.25 -24.16 -20.03
N ASN A 437 -6.13 -24.82 -19.72
CA ASN A 437 -5.78 -26.10 -20.37
C ASN A 437 -6.81 -27.18 -20.06
N THR A 438 -7.27 -27.27 -18.80
CA THR A 438 -8.33 -28.21 -18.39
C THR A 438 -9.65 -27.94 -19.13
N PHE A 439 -10.02 -26.67 -19.32
CA PHE A 439 -11.19 -26.32 -20.13
C PHE A 439 -10.99 -26.67 -21.60
N ARG A 440 -9.82 -26.37 -22.16
CA ARG A 440 -9.48 -26.65 -23.57
C ARG A 440 -9.61 -28.14 -23.88
N ASP A 441 -9.17 -29.02 -22.98
CA ASP A 441 -9.21 -30.46 -23.20
C ASP A 441 -10.65 -30.99 -23.28
N ASN A 442 -11.61 -30.29 -22.65
CA ASN A 442 -13.04 -30.63 -22.68
C ASN A 442 -13.84 -29.89 -23.77
N ILE A 443 -13.36 -28.74 -24.26
CA ILE A 443 -14.01 -27.91 -25.28
C ILE A 443 -13.46 -28.28 -26.66
N THR A 444 -13.92 -29.42 -27.18
CA THR A 444 -13.56 -29.90 -28.52
C THR A 444 -14.71 -29.71 -29.51
N ARG A 445 -14.38 -29.63 -30.81
CA ARG A 445 -15.39 -29.56 -31.90
C ARG A 445 -16.30 -30.80 -31.97
N LEU A 446 -15.84 -31.91 -31.39
CA LEU A 446 -16.54 -33.19 -31.34
C LEU A 446 -17.52 -33.26 -30.17
N ASN A 447 -17.38 -32.40 -29.16
CA ASN A 447 -18.26 -32.39 -28.00
C ASN A 447 -19.67 -31.89 -28.42
N PRO A 448 -20.72 -32.73 -28.29
CA PRO A 448 -22.07 -32.37 -28.72
C PRO A 448 -22.63 -31.16 -27.96
N VAL A 449 -22.26 -30.99 -26.69
CA VAL A 449 -22.69 -29.85 -25.85
C VAL A 449 -22.12 -28.54 -26.40
N VAL A 450 -20.84 -28.53 -26.77
CA VAL A 450 -20.17 -27.34 -27.34
C VAL A 450 -20.77 -27.00 -28.71
N LYS A 451 -21.01 -28.02 -29.56
CA LYS A 451 -21.63 -27.85 -30.87
C LYS A 451 -23.03 -27.24 -30.75
N GLN A 452 -23.84 -27.72 -29.79
CA GLN A 452 -25.17 -27.20 -29.54
C GLN A 452 -25.14 -25.77 -28.97
N ALA A 453 -24.22 -25.48 -28.04
CA ALA A 453 -24.05 -24.14 -27.47
C ALA A 453 -23.63 -23.12 -28.54
N LEU A 454 -22.65 -23.46 -29.39
CA LEU A 454 -22.23 -22.61 -30.52
C LEU A 454 -23.37 -22.41 -31.52
N ALA A 455 -24.08 -23.47 -31.92
CA ALA A 455 -25.20 -23.35 -32.83
C ALA A 455 -26.31 -22.44 -32.27
N LYS A 456 -26.62 -22.54 -30.97
CA LYS A 456 -27.58 -21.66 -30.29
C LYS A 456 -27.11 -20.19 -30.31
N GLN A 457 -25.84 -19.95 -30.00
CA GLN A 457 -25.24 -18.61 -30.00
C GLN A 457 -25.22 -18.00 -31.40
N THR A 458 -24.84 -18.78 -32.42
CA THR A 458 -24.83 -18.34 -33.83
C THR A 458 -26.24 -18.05 -34.33
N ARG A 459 -27.22 -18.90 -34.05
CA ARG A 459 -28.63 -18.64 -34.43
C ARG A 459 -29.16 -17.35 -33.82
N ARG A 460 -28.83 -17.09 -32.55
CA ARG A 460 -29.19 -15.82 -31.89
C ARG A 460 -28.58 -14.60 -32.59
N LEU A 461 -27.29 -14.66 -32.92
CA LEU A 461 -26.61 -13.56 -33.61
C LEU A 461 -27.14 -13.34 -35.03
N VAL A 462 -27.51 -14.43 -35.73
CA VAL A 462 -28.17 -14.34 -37.04
C VAL A 462 -29.56 -13.72 -36.92
N SER A 463 -30.34 -14.06 -35.88
CA SER A 463 -31.65 -13.44 -35.64
C SER A 463 -31.55 -11.95 -35.28
N GLU A 464 -30.40 -11.51 -34.76
CA GLU A 464 -30.09 -10.08 -34.52
C GLU A 464 -29.55 -9.38 -35.78
N GLY A 465 -29.55 -10.04 -36.95
CA GLY A 465 -29.23 -9.46 -38.26
C GLY A 465 -27.79 -9.67 -38.75
N MET A 466 -26.96 -10.45 -38.03
CA MET A 466 -25.57 -10.69 -38.42
C MET A 466 -25.44 -11.76 -39.52
N PRO A 467 -24.58 -11.58 -40.55
CA PRO A 467 -24.32 -12.61 -41.55
C PRO A 467 -23.84 -13.93 -40.93
N PRO A 468 -24.28 -15.10 -41.41
CA PRO A 468 -24.00 -16.40 -40.77
C PRO A 468 -22.52 -16.69 -40.51
N ALA A 469 -21.64 -16.33 -41.45
CA ALA A 469 -20.19 -16.53 -41.31
C ALA A 469 -19.58 -15.64 -40.21
N GLN A 470 -20.04 -14.39 -40.10
CA GLN A 470 -19.58 -13.47 -39.05
C GLN A 470 -20.14 -13.87 -37.68
N ALA A 471 -21.40 -14.28 -37.63
CA ALA A 471 -22.07 -14.78 -36.43
C ALA A 471 -21.37 -16.02 -35.84
N ALA A 472 -20.93 -16.96 -36.68
CA ALA A 472 -20.17 -18.12 -36.24
C ALA A 472 -18.80 -17.73 -35.64
N LYS A 473 -18.09 -16.79 -36.27
CA LYS A 473 -16.81 -16.29 -35.75
C LYS A 473 -16.97 -15.55 -34.42
N LEU A 474 -18.00 -14.72 -34.29
CA LEU A 474 -18.31 -14.02 -33.04
C LEU A 474 -18.75 -14.99 -31.94
N ALA A 475 -19.56 -16.00 -32.25
CA ALA A 475 -19.94 -17.04 -31.29
C ALA A 475 -18.72 -17.76 -30.70
N ASN A 476 -17.72 -18.10 -31.53
CA ASN A 476 -16.46 -18.65 -31.05
C ASN A 476 -15.70 -17.68 -30.13
N ARG A 477 -15.64 -16.39 -30.47
CA ARG A 477 -15.00 -15.38 -29.61
C ARG A 477 -15.71 -15.24 -28.25
N LEU A 478 -17.04 -15.27 -28.25
CA LEU A 478 -17.82 -15.23 -27.00
C LEU A 478 -17.57 -16.48 -26.13
N LEU A 479 -17.44 -17.66 -26.74
CA LEU A 479 -17.06 -18.87 -26.03
C LEU A 479 -15.68 -18.73 -25.36
N VAL A 480 -14.68 -18.26 -26.09
CA VAL A 480 -13.33 -18.03 -25.54
C VAL A 480 -13.37 -16.99 -24.41
N ASN A 481 -14.13 -15.91 -24.57
CA ASN A 481 -14.29 -14.90 -23.51
C ASN A 481 -14.95 -15.49 -22.25
N ASN A 482 -15.94 -16.37 -22.41
CA ASN A 482 -16.56 -17.06 -21.29
C ASN A 482 -15.58 -18.00 -20.59
N VAL A 483 -14.75 -18.74 -21.34
CA VAL A 483 -13.70 -19.59 -20.78
C VAL A 483 -12.69 -18.75 -19.99
N ASN A 484 -12.26 -17.61 -20.53
CA ASN A 484 -11.36 -16.69 -19.82
C ASN A 484 -11.98 -16.16 -18.53
N GLY A 485 -13.28 -15.83 -18.55
CA GLY A 485 -14.02 -15.41 -17.34
C GLY A 485 -14.09 -16.52 -16.28
N GLN A 486 -14.36 -17.77 -16.69
CA GLN A 486 -14.36 -18.92 -15.79
C GLN A 486 -12.97 -19.24 -15.23
N THR A 487 -11.95 -19.05 -16.05
CA THR A 487 -10.55 -19.26 -15.69
C THR A 487 -10.11 -18.23 -14.64
N GLN A 488 -10.48 -16.95 -14.80
CA GLN A 488 -10.29 -15.91 -13.79
C GLN A 488 -11.02 -16.25 -12.49
N LEU A 489 -12.27 -16.70 -12.60
CA LEU A 489 -13.10 -17.06 -11.45
C LEU A 489 -12.46 -18.17 -10.62
N ARG A 490 -12.02 -19.25 -11.27
CA ARG A 490 -11.38 -20.40 -10.61
C ARG A 490 -10.07 -20.02 -9.94
N PHE A 491 -9.23 -19.25 -10.64
CA PHE A 491 -8.02 -18.70 -10.02
C PHE A 491 -8.35 -17.89 -8.75
N ALA A 492 -9.36 -17.01 -8.80
CA ALA A 492 -9.74 -16.20 -7.64
C ALA A 492 -10.20 -17.06 -6.45
N MET A 493 -10.96 -18.13 -6.71
CA MET A 493 -11.35 -19.11 -5.69
C MET A 493 -10.13 -19.80 -5.07
N ASP A 494 -9.24 -20.38 -5.88
CA ASP A 494 -8.05 -21.09 -5.39
C ASP A 494 -7.13 -20.18 -4.55
N TYR A 495 -6.95 -18.93 -4.99
CA TYR A 495 -6.16 -17.96 -4.25
C TYR A 495 -6.79 -17.61 -2.90
N TYR A 496 -8.11 -17.48 -2.83
CA TYR A 496 -8.83 -17.17 -1.58
C TYR A 496 -8.88 -18.36 -0.63
N GLU A 497 -8.91 -19.58 -1.14
CA GLU A 497 -8.72 -20.80 -0.36
C GLU A 497 -7.33 -20.84 0.27
N LEU A 498 -6.28 -20.59 -0.52
CA LEU A 498 -4.91 -20.52 -0.03
C LEU A 498 -4.73 -19.42 1.03
N MET A 499 -5.29 -18.22 0.81
CA MET A 499 -5.27 -17.14 1.81
C MET A 499 -6.05 -17.51 3.08
N THR A 500 -7.15 -18.25 2.96
CA THR A 500 -7.93 -18.73 4.10
C THR A 500 -7.10 -19.69 4.95
N CYS A 501 -6.46 -20.69 4.34
CA CYS A 501 -5.52 -21.59 5.03
C CYS A 501 -4.36 -20.81 5.67
N PHE A 502 -3.79 -19.85 4.95
CA PHE A 502 -2.72 -19.00 5.45
C PHE A 502 -3.13 -18.21 6.69
N ILE A 503 -4.31 -17.59 6.71
CA ILE A 503 -4.83 -16.86 7.87
C ILE A 503 -5.14 -17.79 9.04
N ILE A 504 -5.65 -19.01 8.79
CA ILE A 504 -5.85 -20.03 9.83
C ILE A 504 -4.51 -20.38 10.48
N CYS A 505 -3.45 -20.60 9.69
CA CYS A 505 -2.10 -20.84 10.21
C CYS A 505 -1.61 -19.68 11.08
N ILE A 506 -1.84 -18.43 10.66
CA ILE A 506 -1.50 -17.23 11.46
C ILE A 506 -2.28 -17.23 12.77
N LEU A 507 -3.59 -17.50 12.75
CA LEU A 507 -4.42 -17.55 13.94
C LEU A 507 -3.95 -18.62 14.92
N VAL A 508 -3.68 -19.84 14.44
CA VAL A 508 -3.13 -20.93 15.24
C VAL A 508 -1.80 -20.51 15.87
N LEU A 509 -0.89 -19.93 15.07
CA LEU A 509 0.38 -19.42 15.55
C LEU A 509 0.20 -18.36 16.64
N LEU A 510 -0.71 -17.40 16.46
CA LEU A 510 -1.03 -16.39 17.47
C LEU A 510 -1.62 -16.98 18.75
N MET A 511 -2.40 -18.08 18.66
CA MET A 511 -2.95 -18.76 19.82
C MET A 511 -1.90 -19.58 20.58
N LEU A 512 -0.96 -20.19 19.86
CA LEU A 512 0.13 -21.00 20.41
C LEU A 512 1.24 -20.19 21.10
N PHE A 513 1.24 -18.85 20.97
CA PHE A 513 2.17 -17.96 21.68
C PHE A 513 1.52 -17.31 22.92
N PRO A 514 1.44 -18.01 24.08
CA PRO A 514 0.80 -17.50 25.30
C PRO A 514 1.49 -16.27 25.89
N TYR A 515 2.73 -15.97 25.49
CA TYR A 515 3.42 -14.75 25.93
C TYR A 515 2.70 -13.45 25.47
N LEU A 516 2.00 -13.50 24.33
CA LEU A 516 1.19 -12.39 23.83
C LEU A 516 -0.03 -12.07 24.71
N ASN A 517 -0.45 -12.98 25.61
CA ASN A 517 -1.55 -12.73 26.55
C ASN A 517 -1.20 -11.71 27.63
N ARG A 518 0.08 -11.45 27.91
CA ARG A 518 0.50 -10.58 29.03
C ARG A 518 1.08 -9.25 28.57
N THR A 519 1.35 -9.08 27.28
CA THR A 519 1.98 -7.88 26.73
C THR A 519 0.98 -6.77 26.46
N VAL A 520 1.15 -5.66 27.16
CA VAL A 520 0.47 -4.39 26.90
C VAL A 520 1.39 -3.51 26.06
N ALA A 521 0.95 -3.14 24.86
CA ALA A 521 1.67 -2.20 24.02
C ALA A 521 1.30 -0.77 24.46
N HIS A 522 2.30 0.05 24.79
CA HIS A 522 2.09 1.46 25.11
C HIS A 522 3.32 2.29 24.74
N ILE A 523 3.09 3.47 24.17
CA ILE A 523 4.17 4.40 23.80
C ILE A 523 4.69 5.08 25.08
N ARG A 524 5.88 4.73 25.57
CA ARG A 524 6.47 5.34 26.79
C ARG A 524 6.52 6.87 26.65
N SER A 525 5.94 7.58 27.63
CA SER A 525 5.50 8.98 27.49
C SER A 525 6.56 10.06 27.72
N ARG A 526 7.83 9.72 27.94
CA ARG A 526 8.88 10.72 28.17
C ARG A 526 10.16 10.28 27.46
N LYS A 527 10.70 11.16 26.61
CA LYS A 527 12.02 11.10 25.95
C LYS A 527 12.15 10.48 24.54
N LEU A 528 11.09 10.38 23.74
CA LEU A 528 11.25 10.05 22.30
C LEU A 528 11.74 11.24 21.44
N ILE A 529 11.92 12.43 22.01
CA ILE A 529 12.19 13.67 21.23
C ILE A 529 13.31 14.53 21.86
N ALA A 530 14.05 14.03 22.85
CA ALA A 530 15.21 14.73 23.44
C ALA A 530 16.52 13.94 23.28
N ALA A 531 16.67 13.24 22.15
CA ALA A 531 17.92 12.63 21.71
C ALA A 531 17.96 12.61 20.19
#